data_AF-A0A395NCV3-F1
#
_entry.id   AF-A0A395NCV3-F1
#
_cell.length_a   1.000
_cell.length_b   1.000
_cell.length_c   1.000
_cell.angle_alpha   90.00
_cell.angle_beta   90.00
_cell.angle_gamma   90.00
#
_symmetry.space_group_name_H-M   'P 1'
#
loop_
_entity.id
_entity.type
_entity.pdbx_description
1 polymer ?
#
loop_
_entity_poly.entity_id
_entity_poly.type
_entity_poly.pdbx_seq_one_letter_code
_entity_poly.pdbx_strand_id
1 'polypeptide(L)'
;MAAPTETPAIAPVAPPAPAPVQAPVQSSAPANAGAINDADVNHWKDRFNDVLSRPGEHINSRSPAGAASWTTHLFDCFNPIDTCLITCCVPCVTFGKIHHRINKNGNMEGYEPVNTSCLLFCGSGCCGLHWVLASLQRASIREKYNLEGNCLEDIAKSFCCGCCNLIQLEKESEHREALLRNGNSEQYKSNEGMVYPGAN
;
A
#
# COMPACT_ATOMS: atom_id res chain seq x y z
N MET A 1 47.13 -54.89 59.85
CA MET A 1 46.03 -53.93 59.99
C MET A 1 46.52 -52.59 59.44
N ALA A 2 45.63 -51.84 58.79
CA ALA A 2 45.90 -50.68 57.90
C ALA A 2 46.21 -51.06 56.43
N ALA A 3 45.18 -50.99 55.60
CA ALA A 3 45.29 -50.80 54.16
C ALA A 3 44.34 -49.64 53.78
N PRO A 4 44.71 -48.81 52.79
CA PRO A 4 44.32 -47.40 52.73
C PRO A 4 43.07 -47.15 51.88
N THR A 5 42.37 -46.09 52.24
CA THR A 5 41.21 -45.52 51.57
C THR A 5 41.61 -44.95 50.20
N GLU A 6 41.05 -45.49 49.11
CA GLU A 6 41.09 -44.85 47.78
C GLU A 6 39.80 -44.06 47.54
N THR A 7 40.00 -42.76 47.32
CA THR A 7 39.02 -41.76 46.92
C THR A 7 38.59 -41.97 45.46
N PRO A 8 37.30 -41.94 45.11
CA PRO A 8 36.87 -42.03 43.71
C PRO A 8 37.07 -40.68 42.99
N ALA A 9 37.67 -40.75 41.81
CA ALA A 9 37.94 -39.62 40.92
C ALA A 9 36.64 -38.99 40.37
N ILE A 10 36.59 -37.67 40.41
CA ILE A 10 35.50 -36.83 39.90
C ILE A 10 35.66 -36.69 38.37
N ALA A 11 34.60 -37.02 37.62
CA ALA A 11 34.54 -36.81 36.18
C ALA A 11 34.44 -35.30 35.83
N PRO A 12 35.04 -34.83 34.71
CA PRO A 12 35.01 -33.42 34.34
C PRO A 12 33.63 -33.00 33.84
N VAL A 13 33.12 -31.89 34.38
CA VAL A 13 31.86 -31.23 33.99
C VAL A 13 32.04 -30.56 32.62
N ALA A 14 31.18 -30.90 31.66
CA ALA A 14 31.13 -30.26 30.35
C ALA A 14 30.64 -28.80 30.45
N PRO A 15 31.15 -27.87 29.63
CA PRO A 15 30.74 -26.47 29.67
C PRO A 15 29.28 -26.31 29.19
N PRO A 16 28.53 -25.33 29.73
CA PRO A 16 27.13 -25.10 29.36
C PRO A 16 27.03 -24.59 27.91
N ALA A 17 26.02 -25.08 27.19
CA ALA A 17 25.70 -24.64 25.84
C ALA A 17 25.31 -23.15 25.81
N PRO A 18 25.63 -22.41 24.73
CA PRO A 18 25.24 -21.00 24.61
C PRO A 18 23.72 -20.85 24.49
N ALA A 19 23.18 -19.86 25.20
CA ALA A 19 21.76 -19.53 25.19
C ALA A 19 21.29 -19.11 23.78
N PRO A 20 20.04 -19.42 23.39
CA PRO A 20 19.50 -19.02 22.10
C PRO A 20 19.42 -17.48 22.01
N VAL A 21 20.02 -16.93 20.96
CA VAL A 21 19.91 -15.52 20.60
C VAL A 21 18.45 -15.23 20.27
N GLN A 22 17.81 -14.42 21.08
CA GLN A 22 16.45 -13.93 20.81
C GLN A 22 16.52 -13.02 19.57
N ALA A 23 15.72 -13.36 18.55
CA ALA A 23 15.51 -12.49 17.40
C ALA A 23 14.98 -11.12 17.87
N PRO A 24 15.35 -10.01 17.22
CA PRO A 24 14.85 -8.70 17.61
C PRO A 24 13.33 -8.69 17.47
N VAL A 25 12.66 -8.54 18.60
CA VAL A 25 11.22 -8.27 18.66
C VAL A 25 11.00 -6.97 17.90
N GLN A 26 10.38 -7.06 16.73
CA GLN A 26 9.89 -5.88 16.02
C GLN A 26 8.83 -5.23 16.91
N SER A 27 9.23 -4.16 17.60
CA SER A 27 8.35 -3.33 18.39
C SER A 27 7.26 -2.75 17.48
N SER A 28 6.09 -3.35 17.52
CA SER A 28 4.87 -2.85 16.91
C SER A 28 4.33 -1.67 17.73
N ALA A 29 4.55 -0.45 17.25
CA ALA A 29 3.59 0.68 17.24
C ALA A 29 4.31 1.97 16.79
N PRO A 30 3.89 2.64 15.72
CA PRO A 30 4.10 4.07 15.62
C PRO A 30 2.93 4.77 16.33
N ALA A 31 3.25 5.43 17.44
CA ALA A 31 2.38 6.44 18.03
C ALA A 31 2.29 7.63 17.05
N ASN A 32 1.22 7.73 16.26
CA ASN A 32 1.01 8.86 15.36
C ASN A 32 0.14 9.91 16.03
N ALA A 33 0.78 10.98 16.51
CA ALA A 33 0.11 12.23 16.88
C ALA A 33 0.38 13.35 15.84
N GLY A 34 0.82 13.00 14.62
CA GLY A 34 1.13 13.97 13.56
C GLY A 34 0.63 13.54 12.18
N ALA A 35 0.46 14.51 11.29
CA ALA A 35 0.08 14.32 9.88
C ALA A 35 1.11 13.52 9.04
N ILE A 36 2.35 13.46 9.51
CA ILE A 36 3.48 12.82 8.82
C ILE A 36 3.69 11.40 9.36
N ASN A 37 3.65 10.41 8.46
CA ASN A 37 3.81 8.99 8.72
C ASN A 37 5.10 8.51 8.03
N ASP A 38 6.07 7.99 8.78
CA ASP A 38 7.35 7.52 8.21
C ASP A 38 7.18 6.45 7.14
N ALA A 39 6.16 5.59 7.27
CA ALA A 39 5.85 4.56 6.29
C ALA A 39 5.49 5.15 4.90
N ASP A 40 4.73 6.25 4.88
CA ASP A 40 4.37 6.93 3.62
C ASP A 40 5.57 7.65 3.01
N VAL A 41 6.42 8.26 3.87
CA VAL A 41 7.66 8.91 3.42
C VAL A 41 8.58 7.88 2.75
N ASN A 42 8.77 6.73 3.39
CA ASN A 42 9.58 5.65 2.84
C ASN A 42 8.98 5.09 1.56
N HIS A 43 7.67 4.86 1.52
CA HIS A 43 6.98 4.43 0.29
C HIS A 43 7.27 5.39 -0.88
N TRP A 44 7.09 6.70 -0.68
CA TRP A 44 7.34 7.67 -1.74
C TRP A 44 8.82 7.70 -2.14
N LYS A 45 9.73 7.71 -1.16
CA LYS A 45 11.17 7.65 -1.40
C LYS A 45 11.55 6.44 -2.25
N ASP A 46 11.03 5.27 -1.93
CA ASP A 46 11.32 4.03 -2.64
C ASP A 46 10.77 4.09 -4.06
N ARG A 47 9.54 4.60 -4.26
CA ARG A 47 8.97 4.78 -5.60
C ARG A 47 9.76 5.75 -6.46
N PHE A 48 10.23 6.86 -5.88
CA PHE A 48 11.09 7.80 -6.60
C PHE A 48 12.44 7.18 -6.96
N ASN A 49 13.08 6.50 -6.01
CA ASN A 49 14.37 5.85 -6.24
C ASN A 49 14.28 4.74 -7.28
N ASP A 50 13.21 3.95 -7.28
CA ASP A 50 12.96 2.92 -8.27
C ASP A 50 12.89 3.53 -9.67
N VAL A 51 12.05 4.55 -9.88
CA VAL A 51 11.92 5.21 -11.19
C VAL A 51 13.24 5.85 -11.66
N LEU A 52 14.04 6.40 -10.75
CA LEU A 52 15.35 6.97 -11.07
C LEU A 52 16.42 5.92 -11.35
N SER A 53 16.33 4.74 -10.74
CA SER A 53 17.33 3.66 -10.93
C SER A 53 17.16 2.92 -12.26
N ARG A 54 15.94 2.88 -12.79
CA ARG A 54 15.58 2.13 -14.02
C ARG A 54 14.63 2.93 -14.94
N PRO A 55 14.97 4.17 -15.33
CA PRO A 55 14.05 5.04 -16.07
C PRO A 55 13.64 4.45 -17.43
N GLY A 56 14.55 3.76 -18.11
CA GLY A 56 14.28 3.12 -19.39
C GLY A 56 13.21 2.02 -19.31
N GLU A 57 13.19 1.25 -18.21
CA GLU A 57 12.19 0.21 -18.00
C GLU A 57 10.80 0.81 -17.78
N HIS A 58 10.69 1.84 -16.92
CA HIS A 58 9.41 2.49 -16.68
C HIS A 58 8.90 3.22 -17.92
N ILE A 59 9.73 3.96 -18.65
CA ILE A 59 9.31 4.68 -19.86
C ILE A 59 8.75 3.71 -20.91
N ASN A 60 9.36 2.54 -21.06
CA ASN A 60 8.91 1.50 -22.00
C ASN A 60 7.87 0.54 -21.40
N SER A 61 7.49 0.72 -20.14
CA SER A 61 6.51 -0.14 -19.48
C SER A 61 5.12 0.05 -20.11
N ARG A 62 4.51 -1.08 -20.44
CA ARG A 62 3.13 -1.17 -20.93
C ARG A 62 2.43 -2.28 -20.18
N SER A 63 1.14 -2.09 -19.93
CA SER A 63 0.32 -3.13 -19.32
C SER A 63 0.26 -4.38 -20.22
N PRO A 64 0.18 -5.58 -19.63
CA PRO A 64 0.17 -6.83 -20.39
C PRO A 64 -1.10 -6.99 -21.23
N ALA A 65 -1.04 -7.88 -22.23
CA ALA A 65 -2.22 -8.27 -22.99
C ALA A 65 -3.26 -8.90 -22.05
N GLY A 66 -4.50 -8.39 -22.07
CA GLY A 66 -5.57 -8.81 -21.16
C GLY A 66 -5.69 -7.98 -19.87
N ALA A 67 -4.96 -6.86 -19.76
CA ALA A 67 -5.20 -5.88 -18.70
C ALA A 67 -6.64 -5.35 -18.73
N ALA A 68 -7.19 -5.05 -17.55
CA ALA A 68 -8.55 -4.55 -17.41
C ALA A 68 -8.66 -3.10 -17.93
N SER A 69 -9.80 -2.77 -18.53
CA SER A 69 -10.07 -1.39 -18.92
C SER A 69 -10.38 -0.50 -17.72
N TRP A 70 -10.21 0.80 -17.91
CA TRP A 70 -10.66 1.82 -16.96
C TRP A 70 -12.19 1.86 -16.93
N THR A 71 -12.79 1.85 -15.74
CA THR A 71 -14.26 1.92 -15.61
C THR A 71 -14.77 3.35 -15.72
N THR A 72 -13.96 4.32 -15.28
CA THR A 72 -14.27 5.74 -15.35
C THR A 72 -13.56 6.40 -16.53
N HIS A 73 -14.25 7.23 -17.29
CA HIS A 73 -13.64 8.03 -18.35
C HIS A 73 -12.87 9.25 -17.78
N LEU A 74 -11.80 9.68 -18.46
CA LEU A 74 -10.96 10.78 -17.98
C LEU A 74 -11.75 12.09 -17.85
N PHE A 75 -12.61 12.41 -18.81
CA PHE A 75 -13.39 13.66 -18.82
C PHE A 75 -14.75 13.55 -18.11
N ASP A 76 -15.05 12.42 -17.47
CA ASP A 76 -16.24 12.24 -16.63
C ASP A 76 -15.97 12.74 -15.19
N CYS A 77 -15.37 13.93 -15.09
CA CYS A 77 -14.90 14.51 -13.83
C CYS A 77 -16.00 15.27 -13.05
N PHE A 78 -17.10 15.66 -13.70
CA PHE A 78 -18.21 16.39 -13.07
C PHE A 78 -19.24 15.50 -12.36
N ASN A 79 -19.03 14.18 -12.36
CA ASN A 79 -19.93 13.23 -11.72
C ASN A 79 -19.13 12.31 -10.77
N PRO A 80 -19.26 12.42 -9.44
CA PRO A 80 -20.07 13.39 -8.70
C PRO A 80 -19.42 14.79 -8.65
N ILE A 81 -20.25 15.84 -8.62
CA ILE A 81 -19.79 17.24 -8.65
C ILE A 81 -19.00 17.62 -7.39
N ASP A 82 -19.31 17.03 -6.24
CA ASP A 82 -18.65 17.31 -4.97
C ASP A 82 -17.16 16.92 -5.00
N THR A 83 -16.86 15.75 -5.55
CA THR A 83 -15.50 15.29 -5.81
C THR A 83 -14.77 16.22 -6.77
N CYS A 84 -15.46 16.71 -7.80
CA CYS A 84 -14.89 17.68 -8.73
C CYS A 84 -14.48 18.97 -8.00
N LEU A 85 -15.38 19.53 -7.19
CA LEU A 85 -15.13 20.77 -6.45
C LEU A 85 -13.98 20.60 -5.45
N ILE A 86 -13.98 19.52 -4.67
CA ILE A 86 -12.90 19.24 -3.70
C ILE A 86 -11.56 19.07 -4.43
N THR A 87 -11.53 18.33 -5.53
CA THR A 87 -10.28 18.09 -6.27
C THR A 87 -9.77 19.33 -6.98
N CYS A 88 -10.67 20.20 -7.45
CA CYS A 88 -10.30 21.46 -8.07
C CYS A 88 -9.79 22.49 -7.05
N CYS A 89 -10.40 22.57 -5.87
CA CYS A 89 -10.01 23.52 -4.83
C CYS A 89 -8.81 23.03 -3.99
N VAL A 90 -8.76 21.75 -3.67
CA VAL A 90 -7.78 21.14 -2.76
C VAL A 90 -7.32 19.77 -3.29
N PRO A 91 -6.63 19.73 -4.46
CA PRO A 91 -6.26 18.47 -5.12
C PRO A 91 -5.37 17.56 -4.26
N CYS A 92 -4.61 18.12 -3.32
CA CYS A 92 -3.77 17.36 -2.40
C CYS A 92 -4.57 16.43 -1.47
N VAL A 93 -5.77 16.83 -1.05
CA VAL A 93 -6.65 15.98 -0.21
C VAL A 93 -7.12 14.78 -1.02
N THR A 94 -7.56 14.98 -2.26
CA THR A 94 -7.95 13.88 -3.17
C THR A 94 -6.77 12.95 -3.43
N PHE A 95 -5.59 13.51 -3.71
CA PHE A 95 -4.37 12.72 -3.90
C PHE A 95 -4.03 11.86 -2.67
N GLY A 96 -4.06 12.45 -1.47
CA GLY A 96 -3.82 11.75 -0.21
C GLY A 96 -4.90 10.71 0.11
N LYS A 97 -6.16 10.98 -0.26
CA LYS A 97 -7.29 10.04 -0.12
C LYS A 97 -7.06 8.78 -0.94
N ILE A 98 -6.71 8.97 -2.21
CA ILE A 98 -6.43 7.87 -3.13
C ILE A 98 -5.25 7.04 -2.62
N HIS A 99 -4.15 7.68 -2.20
CA HIS A 99 -2.96 6.98 -1.69
C HIS A 99 -3.29 6.14 -0.45
N HIS A 100 -4.04 6.69 0.51
CA HIS A 100 -4.50 5.95 1.69
C HIS A 100 -5.33 4.74 1.30
N ARG A 101 -6.28 4.92 0.38
CA ARG A 101 -7.18 3.86 -0.07
C ARG A 101 -6.40 2.69 -0.67
N ILE A 102 -5.42 2.98 -1.53
CA ILE A 102 -4.73 1.93 -2.28
C ILE A 102 -3.59 1.27 -1.49
N ASN A 103 -2.93 1.99 -0.58
CA ASN A 103 -1.71 1.49 0.09
C ASN A 103 -1.91 1.13 1.57
N LYS A 104 -2.95 1.66 2.22
CA LYS A 104 -3.20 1.40 3.66
C LYS A 104 -4.47 0.60 3.88
N ASN A 105 -5.62 1.19 3.56
CA ASN A 105 -6.91 0.55 3.81
C ASN A 105 -7.96 0.98 2.80
N GLY A 106 -8.44 0.02 2.00
CA GLY A 106 -9.50 0.24 0.99
C GLY A 106 -10.83 0.72 1.57
N ASN A 107 -11.11 0.41 2.84
CA ASN A 107 -12.30 0.84 3.58
C ASN A 107 -12.15 2.23 4.21
N MET A 108 -11.02 2.92 3.99
CA MET A 108 -10.76 4.28 4.49
C MET A 108 -10.71 4.39 6.03
N GLU A 109 -10.55 3.28 6.75
CA GLU A 109 -10.34 3.32 8.19
C GLU A 109 -9.02 4.03 8.52
N GLY A 110 -9.03 4.90 9.53
CA GLY A 110 -7.88 5.69 9.93
C GLY A 110 -7.43 6.73 8.89
N TYR A 111 -8.28 7.05 7.89
CA TYR A 111 -7.99 8.11 6.94
C TYR A 111 -8.11 9.49 7.60
N GLU A 112 -7.11 10.32 7.36
CA GLU A 112 -7.10 11.73 7.74
C GLU A 112 -6.87 12.59 6.48
N PRO A 113 -7.65 13.67 6.27
CA PRO A 113 -7.57 14.48 5.06
C PRO A 113 -6.18 15.07 4.79
N VAL A 114 -5.48 15.52 5.84
CA VAL A 114 -4.15 16.13 5.77
C VAL A 114 -3.06 15.13 6.14
N ASN A 115 -2.96 14.06 5.36
CA ASN A 115 -1.90 13.07 5.56
C ASN A 115 -0.58 13.43 4.85
N THR A 116 0.41 12.54 4.98
CA THR A 116 1.76 12.70 4.41
C THR A 116 1.73 12.87 2.89
N SER A 117 0.93 12.07 2.19
CA SER A 117 0.76 12.17 0.74
C SER A 117 0.08 13.47 0.33
N CYS A 118 -0.88 13.96 1.13
CA CYS A 118 -1.49 15.29 0.93
C CYS A 118 -0.44 16.41 1.06
N LEU A 119 0.33 16.43 2.15
CA LEU A 119 1.38 17.44 2.36
C LEU A 119 2.47 17.39 1.29
N LEU A 120 2.89 16.19 0.89
CA LEU A 120 3.87 15.98 -0.17
C LEU A 120 3.36 16.51 -1.52
N PHE A 121 2.11 16.21 -1.88
CA PHE A 121 1.51 16.73 -3.10
C PHE A 121 1.37 18.24 -3.07
N CYS A 122 0.89 18.80 -1.95
CA CYS A 122 0.78 20.24 -1.76
C CYS A 122 2.14 20.94 -1.93
N GLY A 123 3.18 20.46 -1.25
CA GLY A 123 4.54 20.99 -1.39
C GLY A 123 5.11 20.86 -2.80
N SER A 124 4.89 19.73 -3.48
CA SER A 124 5.31 19.56 -4.88
C SER A 124 4.58 20.51 -5.84
N GLY A 125 3.33 20.85 -5.54
CA GLY A 125 2.53 21.81 -6.29
C GLY A 125 3.13 23.21 -6.25
N CYS A 126 3.68 23.63 -5.11
CA CYS A 126 4.38 24.89 -4.97
C CYS A 126 5.62 25.00 -5.90
N CYS A 127 6.20 23.87 -6.30
CA CYS A 127 7.34 23.81 -7.22
C CYS A 127 6.95 23.43 -8.66
N GLY A 128 5.66 23.28 -8.98
CA GLY A 128 5.21 22.84 -10.31
C GLY A 128 5.50 21.37 -10.63
N LEU A 129 5.81 20.55 -9.62
CA LEU A 129 6.18 19.13 -9.77
C LEU A 129 5.04 18.16 -9.39
N HIS A 130 3.84 18.68 -9.13
CA HIS A 130 2.69 17.86 -8.75
C HIS A 130 2.33 16.78 -9.77
N TRP A 131 2.59 17.02 -11.06
CA TRP A 131 2.30 16.06 -12.13
C TRP A 131 3.17 14.79 -12.03
N VAL A 132 4.37 14.89 -11.44
CA VAL A 132 5.25 13.74 -11.22
C VAL A 132 4.64 12.82 -10.18
N LEU A 133 4.19 13.36 -9.05
CA LEU A 133 3.52 12.57 -8.03
C LEU A 133 2.21 11.97 -8.54
N ALA A 134 1.42 12.75 -9.28
CA ALA A 134 0.19 12.27 -9.90
C ALA A 134 0.45 11.11 -10.89
N SER A 135 1.53 11.18 -11.69
CA SER A 135 1.86 10.10 -12.63
C SER A 135 2.36 8.84 -11.93
N LEU A 136 3.18 8.97 -10.89
CA LEU A 136 3.61 7.84 -10.06
C LEU A 136 2.44 7.15 -9.36
N GLN A 137 1.49 7.95 -8.84
CA GLN A 137 0.29 7.39 -8.21
C GLN A 137 -0.59 6.67 -9.23
N ARG A 138 -0.74 7.25 -10.44
CA ARG A 138 -1.48 6.63 -11.53
C ARG A 138 -0.86 5.29 -11.94
N ALA A 139 0.47 5.25 -12.11
CA ALA A 139 1.19 4.02 -12.42
C ALA A 139 0.98 2.96 -11.32
N SER A 140 1.02 3.37 -10.05
CA SER A 140 0.80 2.45 -8.92
C SER A 140 -0.62 1.87 -8.90
N ILE A 141 -1.63 2.65 -9.26
CA ILE A 141 -3.02 2.17 -9.42
C ILE A 141 -3.15 1.19 -10.59
N ARG A 142 -2.49 1.52 -11.70
CA ARG A 142 -2.46 0.68 -12.90
C ARG A 142 -1.81 -0.68 -12.61
N GLU A 143 -0.69 -0.68 -11.89
CA GLU A 143 -0.01 -1.89 -11.42
C GLU A 143 -0.88 -2.68 -10.43
N LYS A 144 -1.48 -2.02 -9.43
CA LYS A 144 -2.30 -2.68 -8.39
C LYS A 144 -3.53 -3.39 -8.96
N TYR A 145 -4.24 -2.77 -9.89
CA TYR A 145 -5.48 -3.31 -10.43
C TYR A 145 -5.33 -3.93 -11.82
N ASN A 146 -4.09 -4.09 -12.30
CA ASN A 146 -3.77 -4.59 -13.65
C ASN A 146 -4.57 -3.86 -14.75
N LEU A 147 -4.52 -2.52 -14.74
CA LEU A 147 -5.24 -1.68 -15.72
C LEU A 147 -4.45 -1.52 -17.01
N GLU A 148 -5.13 -1.26 -18.10
CA GLU A 148 -4.49 -0.87 -19.35
C GLU A 148 -3.79 0.50 -19.25
N GLY A 149 -2.70 0.68 -20.00
CA GLY A 149 -1.98 1.94 -20.10
C GLY A 149 -0.46 1.77 -20.16
N ASN A 150 0.24 2.89 -20.14
CA ASN A 150 1.70 2.95 -20.18
C ASN A 150 2.21 4.22 -19.48
N CYS A 151 3.50 4.27 -19.19
CA CYS A 151 4.11 5.38 -18.44
C CYS A 151 3.92 6.75 -19.12
N LEU A 152 4.06 6.84 -20.44
CA LEU A 152 3.90 8.11 -21.17
C LEU A 152 2.46 8.62 -21.10
N GLU A 153 1.48 7.72 -21.21
CA GLU A 153 0.07 8.05 -21.04
C GLU A 153 -0.22 8.52 -19.61
N ASP A 154 0.40 7.90 -18.61
CA ASP A 154 0.23 8.29 -17.22
C ASP A 154 0.79 9.70 -16.94
N ILE A 155 1.95 10.02 -17.51
CA ILE A 155 2.55 11.36 -17.46
C ILE A 155 1.66 12.37 -18.20
N ALA A 156 1.25 12.07 -19.42
CA ALA A 156 0.44 12.97 -20.24
C ALA A 156 -0.90 13.31 -19.58
N LYS A 157 -1.61 12.32 -19.01
CA LYS A 157 -2.87 12.56 -18.29
C LYS A 157 -2.65 13.39 -17.02
N SER A 158 -1.58 13.10 -16.28
CA SER A 158 -1.25 13.80 -15.03
C SER A 158 -0.83 15.25 -15.26
N PHE A 159 -0.18 15.54 -16.39
CA PHE A 159 0.27 16.87 -16.78
C PHE A 159 -0.85 17.70 -17.46
N CYS A 160 -1.53 17.14 -18.47
CA CYS A 160 -2.48 17.89 -19.30
C CYS A 160 -3.86 18.10 -18.67
N CYS A 161 -4.34 17.16 -17.83
CA CYS A 161 -5.52 17.40 -17.00
C CYS A 161 -5.36 16.76 -15.62
N GLY A 162 -4.56 17.41 -14.76
CA GLY A 162 -4.30 16.94 -13.39
C GLY A 162 -5.56 16.71 -12.56
N CYS A 163 -6.57 17.59 -12.63
CA CYS A 163 -7.81 17.40 -11.86
C CYS A 163 -8.63 16.20 -12.38
N CYS A 164 -8.83 16.11 -13.70
CA CYS A 164 -9.53 14.98 -14.34
C CYS A 164 -8.87 13.65 -13.96
N ASN A 165 -7.54 13.64 -14.02
CA ASN A 165 -6.73 12.48 -13.68
C ASN A 165 -6.96 12.05 -12.23
N LEU A 166 -6.88 12.96 -11.26
CA LEU A 166 -7.11 12.65 -9.85
C LEU A 166 -8.55 12.15 -9.61
N ILE A 167 -9.54 12.78 -10.22
CA ILE A 167 -10.95 12.36 -10.07
C ILE A 167 -11.17 10.97 -10.67
N GLN A 168 -10.61 10.69 -11.85
CA GLN A 168 -10.66 9.35 -12.44
C GLN A 168 -10.04 8.31 -11.50
N LEU A 169 -8.88 8.62 -10.90
CA LEU A 169 -8.20 7.71 -9.99
C LEU A 169 -8.97 7.49 -8.69
N GLU A 170 -9.61 8.53 -8.15
CA GLU A 170 -10.49 8.39 -6.98
C GLU A 170 -11.65 7.44 -7.27
N LYS A 171 -12.40 7.71 -8.35
CA LYS A 171 -13.55 6.89 -8.75
C LYS A 171 -13.14 5.44 -9.01
N GLU A 172 -12.03 5.24 -9.72
CA GLU A 172 -11.52 3.90 -10.02
C GLU A 172 -11.09 3.16 -8.74
N SER A 173 -10.38 3.85 -7.83
CA SER A 173 -9.93 3.27 -6.57
C SER A 173 -11.10 2.91 -5.65
N GLU A 174 -12.13 3.75 -5.60
CA GLU A 174 -13.34 3.50 -4.82
C GLU A 174 -14.16 2.34 -5.38
N HIS A 175 -14.39 2.34 -6.69
CA HIS A 175 -15.15 1.30 -7.36
C HIS A 175 -14.51 -0.08 -7.14
N ARG A 176 -13.20 -0.20 -7.33
CA ARG A 176 -12.51 -1.49 -7.22
C ARG A 176 -12.39 -1.99 -5.78
N GLU A 177 -12.09 -1.12 -4.83
CA GLU A 177 -12.06 -1.52 -3.41
C GLU A 177 -13.47 -1.92 -2.92
N ALA A 178 -14.53 -1.29 -3.42
CA ALA A 178 -15.90 -1.73 -3.14
C ALA A 178 -16.20 -3.12 -3.71
N LEU A 179 -15.75 -3.44 -4.94
CA LEU A 179 -15.88 -4.78 -5.53
C LEU A 179 -15.10 -5.82 -4.74
N LEU A 180 -13.86 -5.54 -4.35
CA LEU A 180 -13.04 -6.44 -3.54
C LEU A 180 -13.68 -6.74 -2.18
N ARG A 181 -14.27 -5.72 -1.54
CA ARG A 181 -15.01 -5.90 -0.29
C ARG A 181 -16.23 -6.80 -0.47
N ASN A 182 -17.01 -6.56 -1.52
CA ASN A 182 -18.23 -7.33 -1.77
C ASN A 182 -17.91 -8.79 -2.15
N GLY A 183 -16.90 -9.01 -2.99
CA GLY A 183 -16.45 -10.36 -3.36
C GLY A 183 -15.94 -11.17 -2.15
N ASN A 184 -15.25 -10.53 -1.21
CA ASN A 184 -14.81 -11.19 0.02
C ASN A 184 -15.98 -11.63 0.91
N SER A 185 -17.11 -10.92 0.89
CA SER A 185 -18.30 -11.27 1.68
C SER A 185 -19.02 -12.53 1.15
N GLU A 186 -18.90 -12.84 -0.13
CA GLU A 186 -19.48 -14.05 -0.73
C GLU A 186 -18.60 -15.28 -0.53
N GLN A 187 -17.29 -15.10 -0.29
CA GLN A 187 -16.31 -16.19 -0.22
C GLN A 187 -16.24 -16.90 1.15
N TYR A 188 -16.90 -16.40 2.19
CA TYR A 188 -17.01 -17.07 3.50
C TYR A 188 -18.46 -17.20 3.96
N LYS A 189 -19.13 -18.28 3.53
CA LYS A 189 -20.26 -18.88 4.25
C LYS A 189 -19.77 -20.18 4.88
N SER A 190 -19.57 -20.19 6.19
CA SER A 190 -19.42 -21.44 6.93
C SER A 190 -20.71 -22.24 6.79
N ASN A 191 -20.61 -23.47 6.29
CA ASN A 191 -21.71 -24.41 6.27
C ASN A 191 -21.96 -24.90 7.70
N GLU A 192 -23.09 -24.50 8.29
CA GLU A 192 -23.55 -25.01 9.59
C GLU A 192 -23.80 -26.52 9.53
N GLY A 193 -23.04 -27.26 10.34
CA GLY A 193 -23.46 -28.53 10.96
C GLY A 193 -23.50 -29.77 10.06
N MET A 194 -22.36 -30.44 9.85
CA MET A 194 -22.40 -31.89 9.55
C MET A 194 -22.77 -32.64 10.84
N VAL A 195 -24.04 -33.05 10.93
CA VAL A 195 -24.51 -34.00 11.96
C VAL A 195 -23.94 -35.38 11.62
N TYR A 196 -23.06 -35.89 12.49
CA TYR A 196 -22.59 -37.26 12.39
C TYR A 196 -23.68 -38.21 12.90
N PRO A 197 -24.12 -39.20 12.12
CA PRO A 197 -25.02 -40.24 12.62
C PRO A 197 -24.25 -41.11 13.62
N GLY A 198 -24.77 -41.18 14.85
CA GLY A 198 -24.23 -42.03 15.92
C GLY A 198 -24.29 -43.51 15.55
N ALA A 199 -23.21 -44.23 15.83
CA ALA A 199 -23.16 -45.67 15.70
C ALA A 199 -23.95 -46.31 16.86
N ASN A 200 -24.92 -47.16 16.50
CA ASN A 200 -25.64 -48.06 17.41
C ASN A 200 -24.74 -49.24 17.83
#